data_AF-A0A0F8Z8A6-F1
#
_entry.id   AF-A0A0F8Z8A6-F1
#
_cell.length_a   1.000
_cell.length_b   1.000
_cell.length_c   1.000
_cell.angle_alpha   90.00
_cell.angle_beta   90.00
_cell.angle_gamma   90.00
#
_symmetry.space_group_name_H-M   'P 1'
#
loop_
_entity.id
_entity.type
_entity.pdbx_description
1 polymer ?
#
loop_
_entity_poly.entity_id
_entity_poly.type
_entity_poly.pdbx_seq_one_letter_code
_entity_poly.pdbx_strand_id
1 'polypeptide(L)'
;MKKQSQEGLNVKKENFSKWYSEILEKAEIIDLRYNVKGFVVIRPWGAMIIENMYQLYEKALRNKGHEPSFFPSVIPEKNFKKEYF
;
A
#
# COMPACT_ATOMS: atom_id res chain seq x y z
N MET A 1 -8.10 -18.75 32.01
CA MET A 1 -8.63 -17.41 31.66
C MET A 1 -9.03 -17.44 30.19
N LYS A 2 -10.31 -17.30 29.85
CA LYS A 2 -10.76 -17.27 28.45
C LYS A 2 -10.20 -15.99 27.80
N LYS A 3 -9.33 -16.12 26.79
CA LYS A 3 -8.99 -15.01 25.89
C LYS A 3 -10.31 -14.57 25.25
N GLN A 4 -10.79 -13.37 25.58
CA GLN A 4 -11.86 -12.75 24.81
C GLN A 4 -11.40 -12.71 23.35
N SER A 5 -12.20 -13.26 22.44
CA SER A 5 -11.97 -13.08 21.01
C SER A 5 -12.07 -11.58 20.72
N GLN A 6 -10.98 -10.97 20.26
CA GLN A 6 -10.94 -9.56 19.83
C GLN A 6 -11.60 -9.40 18.44
N GLU A 7 -12.78 -9.98 18.27
CA GLU A 7 -13.54 -9.94 17.01
C GLU A 7 -14.37 -8.65 17.00
N GLY A 8 -13.81 -7.58 16.42
CA GLY A 8 -14.47 -6.28 16.28
C GLY A 8 -13.50 -5.10 16.31
N LEU A 9 -13.89 -3.90 15.85
CA LEU A 9 -13.06 -2.69 15.91
C LEU A 9 -13.19 -2.02 17.29
N ASN A 10 -12.06 -1.63 17.89
CA ASN A 10 -12.04 -0.97 19.20
C ASN A 10 -12.18 0.55 19.09
N VAL A 11 -11.95 1.10 17.91
CA VAL A 11 -12.00 2.55 17.65
C VAL A 11 -13.22 2.87 16.81
N LYS A 12 -13.92 3.95 17.18
CA LYS A 12 -15.06 4.46 16.41
C LYS A 12 -14.59 5.37 15.26
N LYS A 13 -15.43 5.50 14.23
CA LYS A 13 -15.10 6.20 12.98
C LYS A 13 -14.78 7.70 13.16
N GLU A 14 -15.22 8.34 14.24
CA GLU A 14 -14.93 9.75 14.52
C GLU A 14 -13.42 10.00 14.68
N ASN A 15 -12.66 9.01 15.14
CA ASN A 15 -11.20 9.00 15.05
C ASN A 15 -10.77 8.22 13.80
N PHE A 16 -10.98 8.81 12.63
CA PHE A 16 -10.80 8.16 11.34
C PHE A 16 -9.40 7.55 11.16
N SER A 17 -8.35 8.28 11.53
CA SER A 17 -6.96 7.81 11.36
C SER A 17 -6.69 6.50 12.11
N LYS A 18 -7.10 6.45 13.39
CA LYS A 18 -6.89 5.27 14.23
C LYS A 18 -7.84 4.13 13.84
N TRP A 19 -9.09 4.45 13.48
CA TRP A 19 -10.06 3.50 12.94
C TRP A 19 -9.56 2.82 11.66
N TYR A 20 -9.04 3.61 10.71
CA TYR A 20 -8.53 3.12 9.43
C TYR A 20 -7.31 2.21 9.64
N SER A 21 -6.37 2.62 10.48
CA SER A 21 -5.20 1.81 10.82
C SER A 21 -5.60 0.47 11.45
N GLU A 22 -6.58 0.49 12.36
CA GLU A 22 -7.07 -0.73 13.01
C GLU A 22 -7.77 -1.68 12.02
N ILE A 23 -8.50 -1.15 11.04
CA ILE A 23 -9.10 -1.96 9.97
C ILE A 23 -8.02 -2.66 9.16
N LEU A 24 -7.01 -1.91 8.69
CA LEU A 24 -5.98 -2.49 7.83
C LEU A 24 -5.16 -3.58 8.54
N GLU A 25 -4.90 -3.39 9.84
CA GLU A 25 -4.20 -4.38 10.67
C GLU A 25 -5.07 -5.63 10.89
N LYS A 26 -6.34 -5.46 11.31
CA LYS A 26 -7.25 -6.59 11.61
C LYS A 26 -7.68 -7.36 10.37
N ALA A 27 -7.79 -6.68 9.23
CA ALA A 27 -8.04 -7.31 7.93
C ALA A 27 -6.77 -7.93 7.33
N GLU A 28 -5.64 -7.87 8.03
CA GLU A 28 -4.37 -8.45 7.59
C GLU A 28 -3.92 -7.91 6.21
N ILE A 29 -4.15 -6.62 5.96
CA ILE A 29 -3.79 -5.94 4.70
C ILE A 29 -2.37 -5.37 4.79
N ILE A 30 -2.03 -4.74 5.91
CA ILE A 30 -0.69 -4.17 6.15
C ILE A 30 -0.15 -4.66 7.49
N ASP A 31 1.15 -4.46 7.69
CA ASP A 31 1.84 -4.63 8.96
C ASP A 31 2.75 -3.41 9.20
N LEU A 32 2.47 -2.70 10.29
CA LEU A 32 3.16 -1.48 10.69
C LEU A 32 4.46 -1.72 11.48
N ARG A 33 4.80 -2.99 11.79
CA ARG A 33 5.95 -3.36 12.63
C ARG A 33 7.29 -3.30 11.89
N TYR A 34 7.30 -2.85 10.63
CA TYR A 34 8.49 -2.71 9.80
C TYR A 34 9.55 -1.75 10.36
N ASN A 35 9.20 -0.95 11.38
CA ASN A 35 10.11 -0.07 12.13
C ASN A 35 10.86 0.98 11.28
N VAL A 36 10.29 1.37 10.13
CA VAL A 36 10.75 2.50 9.31
C VAL A 36 9.55 3.44 9.11
N LYS A 37 9.67 4.67 9.59
CA LYS A 37 8.59 5.65 9.50
C LYS A 37 8.21 5.89 8.05
N GLY A 38 6.92 5.73 7.74
CA GLY A 38 6.37 5.91 6.39
C GLY A 38 6.41 4.65 5.52
N PHE A 39 6.96 3.54 6.02
CA PHE A 39 6.99 2.27 5.30
C PHE A 39 6.17 1.22 6.05
N VAL A 40 5.46 0.39 5.29
CA VAL A 40 4.62 -0.68 5.80
C VAL A 40 4.92 -1.96 5.02
N VAL A 41 4.80 -3.12 5.68
CA VAL A 41 4.77 -4.38 4.95
C VAL A 41 3.36 -4.57 4.41
N ILE A 42 3.24 -4.83 3.11
CA ILE A 42 1.96 -5.18 2.49
C ILE A 42 1.81 -6.70 2.60
N ARG A 43 0.78 -7.14 3.32
CA ARG A 43 0.49 -8.56 3.56
C ARG A 43 -0.21 -9.18 2.33
N PRO A 44 -0.33 -10.53 2.23
CA PRO A 44 -0.88 -11.18 1.04
C PRO A 44 -2.22 -10.64 0.56
N TRP A 45 -3.16 -10.33 1.47
CA TRP A 45 -4.45 -9.75 1.10
C TRP A 45 -4.31 -8.36 0.46
N GLY A 46 -3.45 -7.51 1.01
CA GLY A 46 -3.13 -6.20 0.43
C GLY A 46 -2.40 -6.29 -0.91
N ALA A 47 -1.48 -7.26 -1.05
CA ALA A 47 -0.76 -7.49 -2.30
C ALA A 47 -1.71 -7.89 -3.42
N MET A 48 -2.66 -8.80 -3.17
CA MET A 48 -3.68 -9.20 -4.16
C MET A 48 -4.59 -8.04 -4.57
N ILE A 49 -4.96 -7.14 -3.64
CA ILE A 49 -5.72 -5.92 -3.98
C ILE A 49 -4.92 -5.06 -4.97
N ILE A 50 -3.63 -4.84 -4.69
CA ILE A 50 -2.75 -4.05 -5.54
C ILE A 50 -2.54 -4.70 -6.91
N GLU A 51 -2.31 -6.02 -6.96
CA GLU A 51 -2.19 -6.76 -8.22
C GLU A 51 -3.45 -6.62 -9.07
N ASN A 52 -4.64 -6.79 -8.48
CA ASN A 52 -5.91 -6.65 -9.19
C ASN A 52 -6.11 -5.22 -9.71
N MET A 53 -5.78 -4.20 -8.91
CA MET A 53 -5.82 -2.80 -9.36
C MET A 53 -4.86 -2.55 -10.52
N TYR A 54 -3.63 -3.07 -10.43
CA TYR A 54 -2.61 -2.90 -11.46
C TYR A 54 -2.99 -3.59 -12.76
N GLN A 55 -3.56 -4.80 -12.71
CA GLN A 55 -4.07 -5.51 -13.89
C GLN A 55 -5.14 -4.71 -14.64
N LEU A 56 -6.08 -4.08 -13.92
CA LEU A 56 -7.11 -3.24 -14.53
C LEU A 56 -6.50 -2.02 -15.22
N TYR A 57 -5.53 -1.36 -14.55
CA TYR A 57 -4.84 -0.21 -15.09
C TYR A 57 -4.01 -0.56 -16.34
N GLU A 58 -3.21 -1.62 -16.27
CA GLU A 58 -2.38 -2.11 -17.37
C GLU A 58 -3.22 -2.48 -18.60
N LYS A 59 -4.34 -3.18 -18.38
CA LYS A 59 -5.29 -3.50 -19.47
C LYS A 59 -5.81 -2.23 -20.14
N ALA A 60 -6.17 -1.21 -19.37
CA ALA A 60 -6.66 0.06 -19.91
C ALA A 60 -5.59 0.81 -20.72
N LEU A 61 -4.32 0.77 -20.28
CA LEU A 61 -3.19 1.35 -21.01
C LEU A 61 -2.90 0.61 -22.32
N ARG A 62 -2.85 -0.72 -22.28
CA ARG A 62 -2.60 -1.55 -23.48
C ARG A 62 -3.67 -1.38 -24.54
N ASN A 63 -4.93 -1.25 -24.14
CA ASN A 63 -6.03 -0.96 -25.07
C ASN A 63 -5.87 0.37 -25.82
N LYS A 64 -5.01 1.27 -25.33
CA LYS A 64 -4.66 2.55 -25.97
C LYS A 64 -3.31 2.49 -26.72
N GLY A 65 -2.69 1.32 -26.82
CA GLY A 65 -1.40 1.12 -27.51
C GLY A 65 -0.18 1.50 -26.68
N HIS A 66 -0.30 1.62 -25.35
CA HIS A 66 0.84 1.84 -24.47
C HIS A 66 1.52 0.52 -24.09
N GLU A 67 2.86 0.52 -24.08
CA GLU A 67 3.68 -0.61 -23.65
C GLU A 67 4.43 -0.29 -22.35
N PRO A 68 4.62 -1.26 -21.45
CA PRO A 68 5.33 -1.05 -20.20
C PRO A 68 6.85 -0.93 -20.44
N SER A 69 7.54 -0.28 -19.50
CA SER A 69 8.99 -0.22 -19.48
C SER A 69 9.48 -0.25 -18.03
N PHE A 70 10.55 -1.01 -17.78
CA PHE A 70 11.14 -1.15 -16.45
C PHE A 70 12.44 -0.36 -16.38
N PHE A 71 12.42 0.71 -15.59
CA PHE A 71 13.60 1.53 -15.32
C PHE A 71 14.27 1.07 -14.02
N PRO A 72 15.59 1.32 -13.86
CA PRO A 72 16.24 1.16 -12.56
C PRO A 72 15.56 2.01 -11.48
N SER A 73 15.44 1.48 -10.27
CA SER A 73 14.90 2.23 -9.13
C SER A 73 15.83 3.36 -8.65
N VAL A 74 17.10 3.31 -9.02
CA VAL A 74 18.11 4.31 -8.68
C VAL A 74 18.32 5.28 -9.84
N ILE A 75 18.44 6.57 -9.51
CA ILE A 75 18.68 7.64 -10.48
C ILE A 75 19.94 8.39 -10.05
N PRO A 76 20.89 8.69 -10.96
CA PRO A 76 22.04 9.51 -10.63
C PRO A 76 21.61 10.90 -10.14
N GLU A 77 22.26 11.42 -9.09
CA GLU A 77 21.94 12.72 -8.50
C GLU A 77 21.96 13.86 -9.54
N LYS A 78 22.93 13.82 -10.46
CA LYS A 78 23.02 14.78 -11.59
C LYS A 78 21.73 14.83 -12.41
N ASN A 79 21.05 13.70 -12.60
CA ASN A 79 19.80 13.63 -13.35
C ASN A 79 18.62 14.08 -12.50
N PHE A 80 18.59 13.72 -11.21
CA PHE A 80 17.54 14.13 -10.28
C PHE A 80 17.45 15.66 -10.09
N LYS A 81 18.58 16.36 -10.15
CA LYS A 81 18.65 17.83 -9.98
C LYS A 81 18.33 18.65 -11.23
N LYS A 82 18.00 18.04 -12.38
CA LYS A 82 17.85 18.77 -13.65
C LYS A 82 16.61 19.67 -13.76
N GLU A 83 15.50 19.34 -13.10
CA GLU A 83 14.22 20.06 -13.23
C GLU A 83 13.92 21.02 -12.06
N TYR A 84 14.80 21.12 -11.06
CA TYR A 84 14.67 22.12 -10.01
C TYR A 84 15.12 23.49 -10.55
N PHE A 85 14.15 24.29 -11.01
CA PHE A 85 14.25 25.73 -11.21
C PHE A 85 13.42 26.45 -10.13
#